data_AF-A0A0C2G6U9-F1
#
_entry.id   AF-A0A0C2G6U9-F1
#
_cell.length_a   1.000
_cell.length_b   1.000
_cell.length_c   1.000
_cell.angle_alpha   90.00
_cell.angle_beta   90.00
_cell.angle_gamma   90.00
#
_symmetry.space_group_name_H-M   'P 1'
#
loop_
_entity.id
_entity.type
_entity.pdbx_description
1 polymer ?
#
loop_
_entity_poly.entity_id
_entity_poly.type
_entity_poly.pdbx_seq_one_letter_code
_entity_poly.pdbx_strand_id
1 'polypeptide(L)'
;IDDPEPNPKIPVVPFGPDLLYWGEQRTVAPIPRNNADCHRFWRPPDDDDNEKEASYGEMRVMTWVGEPRKADKRCKARLPSGKLCPRMDFHRCPIHGVIVDRDDEGFPIKEMETPQESAAQKEREQQEEEEYMRDLEAGTGQSFVSKPKKKKKRKEETVRQRLEKKLLDPRTVKRVSAALDAARKAKLQRKFGGQFAHALSK
;
A
#
# COMPACT_ATOMS: atom_id res chain seq x y z
N ILE A 1 51.81 -27.87 -36.18
CA ILE A 1 52.08 -28.67 -34.96
C ILE A 1 51.08 -28.13 -33.97
N ASP A 2 49.94 -28.81 -33.86
CA ASP A 2 48.86 -28.43 -32.97
C ASP A 2 49.30 -28.73 -31.54
N ASP A 3 49.27 -27.71 -30.67
CA ASP A 3 49.56 -27.87 -29.25
C ASP A 3 48.47 -28.73 -28.58
N PRO A 4 48.83 -29.73 -27.74
CA PRO A 4 47.85 -30.61 -27.12
C PRO A 4 47.03 -29.84 -26.08
N GLU A 5 45.70 -29.97 -26.15
CA GLU A 5 44.80 -29.35 -25.18
C GLU A 5 45.14 -29.80 -23.74
N PRO A 6 45.11 -28.87 -22.76
CA PRO A 6 45.45 -29.20 -21.40
C PRO A 6 44.43 -30.17 -20.81
N ASN A 7 44.92 -31.29 -20.28
CA ASN A 7 44.10 -32.28 -19.57
C ASN A 7 43.19 -31.60 -18.54
N PRO A 8 41.92 -32.02 -18.42
CA PRO A 8 40.99 -31.41 -17.47
C PRO A 8 41.55 -31.54 -16.06
N LYS A 9 41.68 -30.40 -15.39
CA LYS A 9 42.18 -30.33 -14.01
C LYS A 9 41.18 -31.03 -13.10
N ILE A 10 41.51 -32.24 -12.66
CA ILE A 10 40.63 -33.02 -11.79
C ILE A 10 40.52 -32.28 -10.45
N PRO A 11 39.31 -31.93 -9.98
CA PRO A 11 39.15 -31.27 -8.69
C PRO A 11 39.53 -32.22 -7.56
N VAL A 12 40.58 -31.87 -6.82
CA VAL A 12 40.98 -32.59 -5.62
C VAL A 12 40.10 -32.09 -4.46
N VAL A 13 39.15 -32.91 -4.04
CA VAL A 13 38.28 -32.62 -2.90
C VAL A 13 38.91 -33.26 -1.65
N PRO A 14 39.01 -32.54 -0.52
CA PRO A 14 39.51 -33.15 0.72
C PRO A 14 38.62 -34.32 1.15
N PHE A 15 39.21 -35.29 1.83
CA PHE A 15 38.47 -36.44 2.38
C PHE A 15 37.37 -35.95 3.33
N GLY A 16 36.11 -36.24 2.99
CA GLY A 16 34.94 -35.85 3.77
C GLY A 16 34.18 -37.06 4.30
N PRO A 17 33.31 -36.89 5.31
CA PRO A 17 32.46 -37.96 5.83
C PRO A 17 31.59 -38.65 4.76
N ASP A 18 31.22 -37.93 3.70
CA ASP A 18 30.51 -38.50 2.53
C ASP A 18 31.30 -39.59 1.81
N LEU A 19 32.62 -39.44 1.75
CA LEU A 19 33.51 -40.43 1.13
C LEU A 19 33.75 -41.61 2.06
N LEU A 20 33.76 -41.38 3.39
CA LEU A 20 33.92 -42.44 4.40
C LEU A 20 32.74 -43.43 4.38
N TYR A 21 31.51 -42.93 4.20
CA TYR A 21 30.29 -43.74 4.20
C TYR A 21 29.73 -43.96 2.78
N TRP A 22 30.56 -43.77 1.75
CA TRP A 22 30.11 -43.89 0.35
C TRP A 22 29.66 -45.31 0.04
N GLY A 23 28.39 -45.48 -0.32
CA GLY A 23 27.78 -46.78 -0.60
C GLY A 23 27.18 -47.49 0.62
N GLU A 24 27.25 -46.90 1.81
CA GLU A 24 26.57 -47.43 3.01
C GLU A 24 25.09 -47.00 3.03
N GLN A 25 24.17 -47.95 3.16
CA GLN A 25 22.74 -47.64 3.36
C GLN A 25 22.48 -47.32 4.83
N ARG A 26 22.59 -46.03 5.19
CA ARG A 26 22.22 -45.55 6.52
C ARG A 26 20.71 -45.37 6.66
N THR A 27 20.20 -45.70 7.83
CA THR A 27 18.84 -45.33 8.24
C THR A 27 18.75 -43.82 8.40
N VAL A 28 17.60 -43.23 8.03
CA VAL A 28 17.36 -41.79 8.16
C VAL A 28 17.54 -41.40 9.62
N ALA A 29 18.43 -40.44 9.89
CA ALA A 29 18.63 -39.93 11.24
C ALA A 29 17.28 -39.39 11.76
N PRO A 30 16.85 -39.77 12.97
CA PRO A 30 15.63 -39.23 13.54
C PRO A 30 15.78 -37.71 13.63
N ILE A 31 14.87 -36.96 13.02
CA ILE A 31 14.86 -35.49 13.13
C ILE A 31 14.51 -35.18 14.59
N PRO A 32 15.43 -34.62 15.39
CA PRO A 32 15.10 -34.26 16.76
C PRO A 32 13.97 -33.23 16.72
N ARG A 33 12.88 -33.53 17.41
CA ARG A 33 11.77 -32.59 17.55
C ARG A 33 12.27 -31.42 18.39
N ASN A 34 12.08 -30.20 17.89
CA ASN A 34 12.50 -29.01 18.62
C ASN A 34 11.63 -28.84 19.88
N ASN A 35 12.12 -29.34 21.01
CA ASN A 35 11.45 -29.25 22.31
C ASN A 35 11.81 -27.97 23.08
N ALA A 36 12.47 -26.99 22.45
CA ALA A 36 12.87 -25.75 23.15
C ALA A 36 11.66 -24.94 23.67
N ASP A 37 10.50 -25.07 23.04
CA ASP A 37 9.25 -24.47 23.45
C ASP A 37 8.37 -25.54 24.12
N CYS A 38 8.63 -25.84 25.41
CA CYS A 38 7.88 -26.84 26.20
C CYS A 38 6.39 -26.47 26.42
N HIS A 39 5.83 -25.58 25.60
CA HIS A 39 4.47 -25.09 25.75
C HIS A 39 3.44 -26.15 25.34
N ARG A 40 2.48 -26.42 26.24
CA ARG A 40 1.43 -27.44 26.13
C ARG A 40 0.50 -27.28 24.91
N PHE A 41 0.48 -26.09 24.31
CA PHE A 41 -0.25 -25.87 23.04
C PHE A 41 0.35 -26.67 21.87
N TRP A 42 1.66 -26.92 21.88
CA TRP A 42 2.38 -27.63 20.82
C TRP A 42 2.73 -29.07 21.19
N ARG A 43 2.37 -29.53 22.41
CA ARG A 43 2.63 -30.89 22.90
C ARG A 43 1.35 -31.60 23.39
N PRO A 44 1.12 -32.85 22.97
CA PRO A 44 0.18 -33.75 23.62
C PRO A 44 0.50 -33.91 25.12
N PRO A 45 -0.51 -34.11 25.99
CA PRO A 45 -0.32 -34.21 27.44
C PRO A 45 0.41 -35.48 27.89
N ASP A 46 0.58 -36.48 27.02
CA ASP A 46 1.20 -37.78 27.32
C ASP A 46 2.69 -37.85 26.93
N ASP A 47 3.26 -36.77 26.36
CA ASP A 47 4.69 -36.69 26.04
C ASP A 47 5.48 -36.34 27.33
N ASP A 48 5.94 -37.37 28.06
CA ASP A 48 6.84 -37.24 29.21
C ASP A 48 8.23 -36.75 28.77
N ASP A 49 8.83 -35.82 29.53
CA ASP A 49 10.19 -35.26 29.30
C ASP A 49 11.33 -36.29 29.51
N ASN A 50 11.03 -37.59 29.64
CA ASN A 50 12.02 -38.67 29.74
C ASN A 50 12.58 -39.02 28.35
N GLU A 51 13.21 -38.05 27.70
CA GLU A 51 14.13 -38.33 26.60
C GLU A 51 15.36 -39.02 27.20
N LYS A 52 15.37 -40.36 27.19
CA LYS A 52 16.61 -41.15 27.22
C LYS A 52 17.57 -40.43 26.29
N GLU A 53 18.74 -40.03 26.79
CA GLU A 53 19.82 -39.38 26.05
C GLU A 53 19.85 -39.89 24.62
N ALA A 54 19.10 -39.23 23.73
CA ALA A 54 19.09 -39.58 22.35
C ALA A 54 20.48 -39.16 21.94
N SER A 55 21.35 -40.13 21.69
CA SER A 55 22.66 -39.89 21.13
C SER A 55 22.41 -38.95 19.98
N TYR A 56 22.72 -37.66 20.17
CA TYR A 56 22.53 -36.65 19.16
C TYR A 56 23.33 -37.18 17.99
N GLY A 57 22.66 -37.75 16.99
CA GLY A 57 23.32 -38.42 15.88
C GLY A 57 24.33 -37.44 15.32
N GLU A 58 25.53 -37.90 14.95
CA GLU A 58 26.61 -37.04 14.47
C GLU A 58 26.07 -36.02 13.45
N MET A 59 25.76 -34.82 13.95
CA MET A 59 25.22 -33.75 13.13
C MET A 59 26.40 -33.15 12.42
N ARG A 60 26.38 -33.30 11.11
CA ARG A 60 27.42 -32.75 10.26
C ARG A 60 27.48 -31.24 10.42
N VAL A 61 28.57 -30.76 10.99
CA VAL A 61 28.92 -29.34 10.95
C VAL A 61 29.69 -29.10 9.66
N MET A 62 29.01 -28.58 8.64
CA MET A 62 29.70 -28.05 7.47
C MET A 62 30.26 -26.68 7.81
N THR A 63 31.58 -26.58 7.92
CA THR A 63 32.24 -25.27 7.95
C THR A 63 32.05 -24.64 6.56
N TRP A 64 31.60 -23.39 6.51
CA TRP A 64 31.54 -22.65 5.26
C TRP A 64 32.97 -22.56 4.68
N VAL A 65 33.22 -23.27 3.59
CA VAL A 65 34.51 -23.25 2.89
C VAL A 65 34.41 -22.20 1.78
N GLY A 66 34.95 -21.02 2.03
CA GLY A 66 35.00 -19.94 1.05
C GLY A 66 35.25 -18.58 1.69
N GLU A 67 35.69 -17.60 0.90
CA GLU A 67 35.77 -16.23 1.36
C GLU A 67 34.35 -15.69 1.64
N PRO A 68 34.12 -15.03 2.78
CA PRO A 68 32.82 -14.43 3.06
C PRO A 68 32.55 -13.35 2.03
N ARG A 69 31.44 -13.47 1.31
CA ARG A 69 31.02 -12.46 0.33
C ARG A 69 30.86 -11.14 1.09
N LYS A 70 31.51 -10.08 0.61
CA LYS A 70 31.36 -8.74 1.17
C LYS A 70 30.33 -7.98 0.34
N ALA A 71 29.53 -7.14 0.97
CA ALA A 71 28.63 -6.24 0.26
C ALA A 71 29.43 -5.08 -0.31
N ASP A 72 29.17 -4.72 -1.56
CA ASP A 72 29.91 -3.66 -2.24
C ASP A 72 29.45 -2.25 -1.84
N LYS A 73 28.20 -2.13 -1.35
CA LYS A 73 27.52 -0.84 -1.17
C LYS A 73 26.80 -0.74 0.17
N ARG A 74 26.81 0.47 0.73
CA ARG A 74 26.07 0.83 1.95
C ARG A 74 24.69 1.38 1.60
N CYS A 75 23.71 1.18 2.47
CA CYS A 75 22.33 1.59 2.23
C CYS A 75 22.17 3.10 2.02
N LYS A 76 22.96 3.93 2.71
CA LYS A 76 22.94 5.42 2.61
C LYS A 76 21.56 6.07 2.77
N ALA A 77 20.55 5.38 3.29
CA ALA A 77 19.25 6.01 3.53
C ALA A 77 19.32 7.05 4.65
N ARG A 78 18.61 8.17 4.49
CA ARG A 78 18.48 9.20 5.53
C ARG A 78 17.77 8.61 6.74
N LEU A 79 18.44 8.62 7.90
CA LEU A 79 17.81 8.29 9.17
C LEU A 79 17.08 9.51 9.75
N PRO A 80 16.12 9.29 10.68
CA PRO A 80 15.50 10.38 11.44
C PRO A 80 16.50 11.25 12.22
N SER A 81 17.68 10.70 12.53
CA SER A 81 18.78 11.42 13.19
C SER A 81 19.56 12.36 12.26
N GLY A 82 19.26 12.39 10.96
CA GLY A 82 19.98 13.18 9.95
C GLY A 82 21.26 12.54 9.42
N LYS A 83 21.72 11.41 9.98
CA LYS A 83 22.84 10.62 9.45
C LYS A 83 22.40 9.68 8.33
N LEU A 84 23.34 9.20 7.52
CA LEU A 84 23.09 8.15 6.52
C LEU A 84 23.22 6.74 7.11
N CYS A 85 22.46 5.80 6.57
CA CYS A 85 22.46 4.41 7.02
C CYS A 85 23.82 3.72 6.75
N PRO A 86 24.52 3.22 7.80
CA PRO A 86 25.83 2.59 7.66
C PRO A 86 25.77 1.11 7.26
N ARG A 87 24.56 0.50 7.24
CA ARG A 87 24.41 -0.93 6.94
C ARG A 87 24.86 -1.26 5.52
N MET A 88 25.57 -2.38 5.38
CA MET A 88 26.08 -2.93 4.12
C MET A 88 25.51 -4.32 3.90
N ASP A 89 24.22 -4.39 3.57
CA ASP A 89 23.54 -5.64 3.20
C ASP A 89 23.68 -5.88 1.67
N PHE A 90 23.43 -7.10 1.17
CA PHE A 90 23.68 -7.42 -0.26
C PHE A 90 22.66 -6.83 -1.24
N HIS A 91 21.36 -6.90 -0.91
CA HIS A 91 20.28 -6.54 -1.85
C HIS A 91 19.22 -5.65 -1.19
N ARG A 92 18.83 -5.97 0.05
CA ARG A 92 17.83 -5.21 0.82
C ARG A 92 18.37 -4.89 2.21
N CYS A 93 18.22 -3.63 2.60
CA CYS A 93 18.32 -3.20 3.97
C CYS A 93 17.01 -3.55 4.70
N PRO A 94 17.05 -4.25 5.85
CA PRO A 94 15.83 -4.59 6.60
C PRO A 94 14.99 -3.39 7.04
N ILE A 95 15.60 -2.20 7.10
CA ILE A 95 14.95 -0.97 7.58
C ILE A 95 14.41 -0.14 6.41
N HIS A 96 15.16 -0.05 5.30
CA HIS A 96 14.90 0.93 4.23
C HIS A 96 14.56 0.29 2.87
N GLY A 97 14.50 -1.03 2.78
CA GLY A 97 14.20 -1.74 1.54
C GLY A 97 15.42 -1.91 0.63
N VAL A 98 15.20 -1.89 -0.68
CA VAL A 98 16.24 -2.18 -1.69
C VAL A 98 17.41 -1.18 -1.58
N ILE A 99 18.63 -1.71 -1.62
CA ILE A 99 19.84 -0.90 -1.61
C ILE A 99 20.07 -0.36 -3.03
N VAL A 100 19.96 0.96 -3.17
CA VAL A 100 20.16 1.70 -4.42
C VAL A 100 21.34 2.65 -4.28
N ASP A 101 21.90 3.09 -5.40
CA ASP A 101 22.99 4.07 -5.42
C ASP A 101 22.46 5.45 -5.00
N ARG A 102 22.87 5.91 -3.81
CA ARG A 102 22.51 7.20 -3.25
C ARG A 102 23.71 8.14 -3.17
N ASP A 103 23.44 9.44 -3.29
CA ASP A 103 24.39 10.52 -3.05
C ASP A 103 24.79 10.62 -1.56
N ASP A 104 25.59 11.63 -1.21
CA ASP A 104 26.04 11.86 0.17
C ASP A 104 24.97 12.53 1.03
N GLU A 105 23.89 12.97 0.40
CA GLU A 105 22.66 13.43 1.00
C GLU A 105 21.67 12.27 1.22
N GLY A 106 21.87 11.08 0.65
CA GLY A 106 20.98 9.93 0.80
C GLY A 106 19.77 9.88 -0.14
N PHE A 107 19.79 10.67 -1.22
CA PHE A 107 18.85 10.61 -2.34
C PHE A 107 19.35 9.67 -3.43
N PRO A 108 18.45 8.87 -4.07
CA PRO A 108 18.83 8.03 -5.21
C PRO A 108 19.38 8.87 -6.37
N ILE A 109 20.55 8.47 -6.90
CA ILE A 109 21.23 9.16 -8.02
C ILE A 109 20.49 8.92 -9.33
N LYS A 110 19.99 7.70 -9.51
CA LYS A 110 19.07 7.38 -10.59
C LYS A 110 17.67 7.52 -10.03
N GLU A 111 16.83 8.26 -10.73
CA GLU A 111 15.39 8.10 -10.59
C GLU A 111 15.14 6.61 -10.79
N MET A 112 14.68 5.95 -9.73
CA MET A 112 14.08 4.64 -9.91
C MET A 112 12.93 4.92 -10.84
N GLU A 113 13.04 4.48 -12.10
CA GLU A 113 11.89 4.33 -12.95
C GLU A 113 10.95 3.45 -12.13
N THR A 114 9.99 4.08 -11.43
CA THR A 114 8.74 3.42 -11.12
C THR A 114 8.37 2.76 -12.43
N PRO A 115 8.20 1.42 -12.49
CA PRO A 115 7.75 0.79 -13.71
C PRO A 115 6.62 1.67 -14.19
N GLN A 116 6.81 2.37 -15.32
CA GLN A 116 5.70 3.08 -15.89
C GLN A 116 4.78 1.94 -16.27
N GLU A 117 3.81 1.67 -15.39
CA GLU A 117 2.79 0.68 -15.65
C GLU A 117 2.33 1.00 -17.04
N SER A 118 2.59 0.06 -17.94
CA SER A 118 2.25 0.25 -19.33
C SER A 118 0.78 0.66 -19.39
N ALA A 119 0.38 1.50 -20.35
CA ALA A 119 -1.03 1.89 -20.46
C ALA A 119 -1.97 0.66 -20.43
N ALA A 120 -1.51 -0.47 -20.98
CA ALA A 120 -2.18 -1.76 -20.94
C ALA A 120 -2.31 -2.38 -19.52
N GLN A 121 -1.34 -2.20 -18.63
CA GLN A 121 -1.44 -2.65 -17.23
C GLN A 121 -2.45 -1.81 -16.46
N LYS A 122 -2.38 -0.47 -16.61
CA LYS A 122 -3.37 0.43 -15.99
C LYS A 122 -4.79 0.17 -16.46
N GLU A 123 -4.98 -0.11 -17.75
CA GLU A 123 -6.30 -0.48 -18.28
C GLU A 123 -6.81 -1.81 -17.71
N ARG A 124 -5.93 -2.80 -17.52
CA ARG A 124 -6.31 -4.07 -16.88
C ARG A 124 -6.68 -3.89 -15.41
N GLU A 125 -5.86 -3.17 -14.66
CA GLU A 125 -6.13 -2.87 -13.25
C GLU A 125 -7.44 -2.10 -13.09
N GLN A 126 -7.73 -1.13 -13.95
CA GLN A 126 -9.02 -0.42 -13.96
C GLN A 126 -10.20 -1.36 -14.23
N GLN A 127 -10.06 -2.30 -15.16
CA GLN A 127 -11.10 -3.30 -15.44
C GLN A 127 -11.32 -4.23 -14.24
N GLU A 128 -10.24 -4.71 -13.62
CA GLU A 128 -10.29 -5.55 -12.42
C GLU A 128 -10.94 -4.81 -11.23
N GLU A 129 -10.61 -3.53 -11.04
CA GLU A 129 -11.24 -2.67 -10.04
C GLU A 129 -12.74 -2.48 -10.33
N GLU A 130 -13.14 -2.24 -11.59
CA GLU A 130 -14.54 -2.11 -11.98
C GLU A 130 -15.36 -3.39 -11.75
N GLU A 131 -14.77 -4.56 -12.03
CA GLU A 131 -15.38 -5.86 -11.76
C GLU A 131 -15.52 -6.12 -10.26
N TYR A 132 -14.47 -5.85 -9.48
CA TYR A 132 -14.50 -5.98 -8.03
C TYR A 132 -15.57 -5.09 -7.39
N MET A 133 -15.69 -3.85 -7.85
CA MET A 133 -16.73 -2.94 -7.37
C MET A 133 -18.13 -3.45 -7.72
N ARG A 134 -18.33 -4.05 -8.90
CA ARG A 134 -19.62 -4.65 -9.31
C ARG A 134 -20.00 -5.82 -8.40
N ASP A 135 -19.05 -6.65 -8.03
CA ASP A 135 -19.27 -7.79 -7.14
C ASP A 135 -19.63 -7.33 -5.72
N LEU A 136 -18.95 -6.29 -5.21
CA LEU A 136 -19.33 -5.66 -3.95
C LEU A 136 -20.73 -5.06 -4.00
N GLU A 137 -21.13 -4.40 -5.09
CA GLU A 137 -22.49 -3.88 -5.26
C GLU A 137 -23.53 -5.01 -5.26
N ALA A 138 -23.24 -6.14 -5.90
CA ALA A 138 -24.11 -7.32 -5.92
C ALA A 138 -24.25 -7.96 -4.54
N GLY A 139 -23.16 -8.06 -3.77
CA GLY A 139 -23.16 -8.64 -2.43
C GLY A 139 -23.78 -7.74 -1.36
N THR A 140 -23.59 -6.43 -1.48
CA THR A 140 -24.00 -5.45 -0.44
C THR A 140 -25.31 -4.74 -0.76
N GLY A 141 -25.77 -4.80 -2.02
CA GLY A 141 -26.99 -4.12 -2.49
C GLY A 141 -26.91 -2.59 -2.51
N GLN A 142 -25.72 -2.02 -2.29
CA GLN A 142 -25.46 -0.58 -2.29
C GLN A 142 -24.57 -0.22 -3.48
N SER A 143 -24.96 0.79 -4.28
CA SER A 143 -24.15 1.26 -5.40
C SER A 143 -23.00 2.14 -4.90
N PHE A 144 -21.76 1.73 -5.16
CA PHE A 144 -20.55 2.48 -4.85
C PHE A 144 -20.04 3.29 -6.05
N VAL A 145 -20.50 2.98 -7.27
CA VAL A 145 -20.25 3.81 -8.45
C VAL A 145 -21.15 5.05 -8.40
N SER A 146 -20.58 6.18 -7.98
CA SER A 146 -21.28 7.45 -8.06
C SER A 146 -21.57 7.79 -9.53
N LYS A 147 -22.85 7.80 -9.92
CA LYS A 147 -23.26 8.22 -11.27
C LYS A 147 -22.58 9.54 -11.62
N PRO A 148 -21.91 9.67 -12.77
CA PRO A 148 -21.20 10.90 -13.11
C PRO A 148 -22.20 12.04 -13.14
N LYS A 149 -22.11 12.95 -12.17
CA LYS A 149 -22.85 14.22 -12.20
C LYS A 149 -22.37 14.94 -13.46
N LYS A 150 -23.20 14.95 -14.51
CA LYS A 150 -22.96 15.70 -15.74
C LYS A 150 -22.51 17.11 -15.33
N LYS A 151 -21.21 17.41 -15.50
CA LYS A 151 -20.70 18.77 -15.36
C LYS A 151 -21.41 19.59 -16.42
N LYS A 152 -22.46 20.33 -16.02
CA LYS A 152 -23.15 21.28 -16.89
C LYS A 152 -22.08 22.25 -17.38
N LYS A 153 -21.73 22.20 -18.67
CA LYS A 153 -20.90 23.22 -19.32
C LYS A 153 -21.51 24.58 -18.98
N ARG A 154 -20.79 25.40 -18.21
CA ARG A 154 -21.17 26.79 -17.96
C ARG A 154 -21.08 27.51 -19.31
N LYS A 155 -22.23 27.81 -19.92
CA LYS A 155 -22.28 28.75 -21.03
C LYS A 155 -21.83 30.11 -20.50
N GLU A 156 -21.06 30.85 -21.30
CA GLU A 156 -20.68 32.22 -20.98
C GLU A 156 -21.95 33.08 -20.94
N GLU A 157 -22.50 33.28 -19.75
CA GLU A 157 -23.68 34.13 -19.52
C GLU A 157 -23.24 35.60 -19.57
N THR A 158 -23.89 36.40 -20.41
CA THR A 158 -23.66 37.86 -20.43
C THR A 158 -24.05 38.47 -19.08
N VAL A 159 -23.50 39.65 -18.75
CA VAL A 159 -23.83 40.36 -17.50
C VAL A 159 -25.34 40.57 -17.35
N ARG A 160 -26.05 40.86 -18.43
CA ARG A 160 -27.51 41.01 -18.45
C ARG A 160 -28.24 39.72 -18.06
N GLN A 161 -27.91 38.59 -18.68
CA GLN A 161 -28.53 37.29 -18.38
C GLN A 161 -28.28 36.85 -16.93
N ARG A 162 -27.08 37.11 -16.41
CA ARG A 162 -26.74 36.81 -15.01
C ARG A 162 -27.57 37.64 -14.02
N LEU A 163 -27.79 38.91 -14.33
CA LEU A 163 -28.61 39.80 -13.50
C LEU A 163 -30.09 39.44 -13.61
N GLU A 164 -30.59 39.19 -14.82
CA GLU A 164 -31.96 38.77 -15.08
C GLU A 164 -32.32 37.54 -14.26
N LYS A 165 -31.47 36.50 -14.27
CA LYS A 165 -31.68 35.27 -13.49
C LYS A 165 -31.70 35.49 -11.98
N LYS A 166 -31.00 36.51 -11.46
CA LYS A 166 -31.00 36.85 -10.03
C LYS A 166 -32.17 37.76 -9.65
N LEU A 167 -32.55 38.68 -10.52
CA LEU A 167 -33.61 39.65 -10.25
C LEU A 167 -35.00 39.03 -10.48
N LEU A 168 -35.14 38.20 -11.51
CA LEU A 168 -36.41 37.57 -11.92
C LEU A 168 -36.58 36.13 -11.39
N ASP A 169 -35.75 35.68 -10.45
CA ASP A 169 -36.00 34.41 -9.75
C ASP A 169 -37.37 34.51 -9.04
N PRO A 170 -38.31 33.58 -9.27
CA PRO A 170 -39.62 33.60 -8.62
C PRO A 170 -39.54 33.76 -7.09
N ARG A 171 -38.47 33.27 -6.46
CA ARG A 171 -38.24 33.42 -5.02
C ARG A 171 -37.76 34.81 -4.62
N THR A 172 -36.97 35.49 -5.45
CA THR A 172 -36.54 36.87 -5.18
C THR A 172 -37.71 37.82 -5.39
N VAL A 173 -38.46 37.66 -6.48
CA VAL A 173 -39.66 38.47 -6.78
C VAL A 173 -40.67 38.36 -5.64
N LYS A 174 -40.99 37.14 -5.16
CA LYS A 174 -41.90 36.93 -4.03
C LYS A 174 -41.43 37.61 -2.73
N ARG A 175 -40.13 37.60 -2.45
CA ARG A 175 -39.58 38.25 -1.24
C ARG A 175 -39.67 39.76 -1.32
N VAL A 176 -39.33 40.32 -2.48
CA VAL A 176 -39.39 41.77 -2.70
C VAL A 176 -40.83 42.25 -2.67
N SER A 177 -41.77 41.55 -3.33
CA SER A 177 -43.18 41.91 -3.29
C SER A 177 -43.74 41.86 -1.87
N ALA A 178 -43.43 40.80 -1.10
CA ALA A 178 -43.86 40.69 0.29
C ALA A 178 -43.31 41.83 1.17
N ALA A 179 -42.05 42.24 0.97
CA ALA A 179 -41.46 43.36 1.70
C ALA A 179 -42.14 44.70 1.34
N LEU A 180 -42.44 44.92 0.05
CA LEU A 180 -43.17 46.11 -0.40
C LEU A 180 -44.61 46.14 0.15
N ASP A 181 -45.29 45.00 0.16
CA ASP A 181 -46.64 44.86 0.70
C ASP A 181 -46.66 45.09 2.22
N ALA A 182 -45.69 44.55 2.95
CA ALA A 182 -45.53 44.81 4.38
C ALA A 182 -45.27 46.29 4.67
N ALA A 183 -44.41 46.95 3.90
CA ALA A 183 -44.15 48.39 4.04
C ALA A 183 -45.40 49.24 3.73
N ARG A 184 -46.19 48.84 2.72
CA ARG A 184 -47.48 49.48 2.40
C ARG A 184 -48.48 49.29 3.53
N LYS A 185 -48.64 48.07 4.05
CA LYS A 185 -49.51 47.76 5.19
C LYS A 185 -49.11 48.55 6.44
N ALA A 186 -47.82 48.64 6.76
CA ALA A 186 -47.32 49.43 7.88
C ALA A 186 -47.61 50.93 7.73
N LYS A 187 -47.46 51.49 6.52
CA LYS A 187 -47.81 52.90 6.24
C LYS A 187 -49.30 53.16 6.40
N LEU A 188 -50.14 52.26 5.89
CA LEU A 188 -51.59 52.35 6.04
C LEU A 188 -51.99 52.28 7.51
N GLN A 189 -51.41 51.36 8.28
CA GLN A 189 -51.64 51.26 9.72
C GLN A 189 -51.19 52.52 10.46
N ARG A 190 -50.03 53.10 10.12
CA ARG A 190 -49.52 54.32 10.75
C ARG A 190 -50.39 55.55 10.50
N LYS A 191 -50.95 55.66 9.29
CA LYS A 191 -51.74 56.84 8.88
C LYS A 191 -53.23 56.70 9.19
N PHE A 192 -53.76 55.48 9.08
CA PHE A 192 -55.19 55.20 9.05
C PHE A 192 -55.61 54.09 10.02
N GLY A 193 -54.73 53.66 10.94
CA GLY A 193 -55.02 52.58 11.89
C GLY A 193 -56.18 52.86 12.86
N GLY A 194 -56.53 54.13 13.08
CA GLY A 194 -57.70 54.54 13.85
C GLY A 194 -59.01 54.61 13.06
N GLN A 195 -58.98 54.41 11.73
CA GLN A 195 -60.18 54.42 10.88
C GLN A 195 -60.60 52.98 10.54
N PHE A 196 -61.78 52.57 11.04
CA PHE A 196 -62.32 51.22 10.85
C PHE A 196 -62.45 50.80 9.38
N ALA A 197 -62.59 51.74 8.45
CA ALA A 197 -62.66 51.46 7.01
C ALA A 197 -61.39 50.80 6.43
N HIS A 198 -60.22 51.03 7.04
CA HIS A 198 -58.93 50.50 6.57
C HIS A 198 -58.43 49.30 7.39
N ALA A 199 -59.16 48.89 8.43
CA ALA A 199 -58.78 47.81 9.34
C ALA A 199 -59.10 46.39 8.80
N LEU A 200 -59.87 46.28 7.71
CA LEU A 200 -60.48 45.02 7.28
C LEU A 200 -59.77 44.29 6.12
N SER A 201 -58.73 44.85 5.51
CA SER A 201 -57.99 44.12 4.46
C SER A 201 -56.90 43.22 5.07
N LYS A 202 -57.26 41.98 5.42
CA LYS A 202 -56.31 40.91 5.72
C LYS A 202 -55.62 40.42 4.45
#